data_AF-A0A3C1A8F8-F1
#
_entry.id   AF-A0A3C1A8F8-F1
#
_cell.length_a   1.000
_cell.length_b   1.000
_cell.length_c   1.000
_cell.angle_alpha   90.00
_cell.angle_beta   90.00
_cell.angle_gamma   90.00
#
_symmetry.space_group_name_H-M   'P 1'
#
loop_
_entity.id
_entity.type
_entity.pdbx_description
1 polymer ?
#
loop_
_entity_poly.entity_id
_entity_poly.type
_entity_poly.pdbx_seq_one_letter_code
_entity_poly.pdbx_strand_id
1 'polypeptide(L)'
;MGIYTVTALFQNGSTSSADIPVIINPNPVISLGPDTSICQGTNLILTPGFGFKSYLWSNGNTQWFITITDSGKYWVYVTDFNNCIGYAEKNVVVSPKPPSRLIYH
;
A
#
# COMPACT_ATOMS: atom_id res chain seq x y z
N MET A 1 1.42 21.93 -6.63
CA MET A 1 0.26 22.55 -7.30
C MET A 1 0.75 23.25 -8.54
N GLY A 2 0.15 22.97 -9.69
CA GLY A 2 0.50 23.60 -10.96
C GLY A 2 -0.74 24.27 -11.54
N ILE A 3 -0.55 25.44 -12.15
CA ILE A 3 -1.60 26.09 -12.95
C ILE A 3 -1.20 25.90 -14.40
N TYR A 4 -2.14 25.38 -15.20
CA TYR A 4 -1.99 25.36 -16.65
C TYR A 4 -2.80 26.52 -17.21
N THR A 5 -2.13 27.42 -17.92
CA THR A 5 -2.72 28.58 -18.58
C THR A 5 -3.05 28.24 -20.02
N VAL A 6 -4.34 28.37 -20.38
CA VAL A 6 -4.78 28.28 -21.78
C VAL A 6 -4.98 29.69 -22.31
N THR A 7 -4.31 30.02 -23.40
CA THR A 7 -4.42 31.34 -24.05
C THR A 7 -5.18 31.20 -25.35
N ALA A 8 -6.30 31.92 -25.48
CA ALA A 8 -7.02 32.07 -26.74
C ALA A 8 -6.62 33.39 -27.40
N LEU A 9 -6.24 33.33 -28.69
CA LEU A 9 -5.97 34.49 -29.53
C LEU A 9 -7.16 34.73 -30.46
N PHE A 10 -7.76 35.92 -30.39
CA PHE A 10 -8.84 36.33 -31.30
C PHE A 10 -8.28 37.16 -32.46
N GLN A 11 -8.98 37.18 -33.61
CA GLN A 11 -8.52 37.86 -34.84
C GLN A 11 -8.23 39.37 -34.66
N ASN A 12 -8.76 39.99 -33.61
CA ASN A 12 -8.53 41.40 -33.26
C ASN A 12 -7.26 41.64 -32.41
N GLY A 13 -6.46 40.61 -32.13
CA GLY A 13 -5.24 40.73 -31.34
C GLY A 13 -5.47 40.71 -29.82
N SER A 14 -6.72 40.58 -29.35
CA SER A 14 -7.01 40.42 -27.93
C SER A 14 -6.74 38.99 -27.48
N THR A 15 -6.08 38.86 -26.33
CA THR A 15 -5.85 37.58 -25.65
C THR A 15 -6.76 37.48 -24.44
N SER A 16 -7.48 36.36 -24.32
CA SER A 16 -8.16 35.99 -23.07
C SER A 16 -7.47 34.76 -22.49
N SER A 17 -7.10 34.84 -21.22
CA SER A 17 -6.52 33.73 -20.46
C SER A 17 -7.47 33.29 -19.36
N ALA A 18 -7.59 31.98 -19.15
CA ALA A 18 -8.25 31.41 -17.98
C ALA A 18 -7.29 30.43 -17.30
N ASP A 19 -7.25 30.48 -15.97
CA ASP A 19 -6.46 29.58 -15.16
C ASP A 19 -7.27 28.33 -14.80
N ILE A 20 -6.73 27.15 -15.10
CA ILE A 20 -7.33 25.88 -14.66
C ILE A 20 -6.46 25.37 -13.50
N PRO A 21 -6.98 25.34 -12.26
CA PRO A 21 -6.22 24.82 -11.12
C PRO A 21 -6.08 23.30 -11.26
N VAL A 22 -4.84 22.80 -11.23
CA VAL A 22 -4.56 21.36 -11.16
C VAL A 22 -4.10 20.99 -9.76
N ILE A 23 -4.93 20.18 -9.09
CA ILE A 23 -4.63 19.62 -7.77
C ILE A 23 -3.85 18.31 -7.97
N ILE A 24 -2.61 18.28 -7.50
CA ILE A 24 -1.78 17.08 -7.47
C ILE A 24 -1.79 16.58 -6.05
N ASN A 25 -2.40 15.41 -5.83
CA ASN A 25 -2.42 14.75 -4.53
C ASN A 25 -1.20 13.80 -4.42
N PRO A 26 -0.46 13.82 -3.31
CA PRO A 26 0.64 12.89 -3.11
C PRO A 26 0.11 11.46 -2.96
N ASN A 27 0.93 10.48 -3.34
CA ASN A 27 0.60 9.08 -3.07
C ASN A 27 0.59 8.80 -1.56
N PRO A 28 -0.31 7.95 -1.08
CA PRO A 28 -0.33 7.56 0.32
C PRO A 28 0.95 6.80 0.70
N VAL A 29 1.53 7.17 1.84
CA VAL A 29 2.70 6.48 2.42
C VAL A 29 2.20 5.42 3.39
N ILE A 30 2.54 4.16 3.11
CA ILE A 30 2.17 3.00 3.94
C ILE A 30 3.38 2.12 4.21
N SER A 31 3.31 1.30 5.26
CA SER A 31 4.34 0.33 5.62
C SER A 31 3.73 -0.92 6.25
N LEU A 32 4.33 -2.08 5.99
CA LEU A 32 4.01 -3.36 6.65
C LEU A 32 5.00 -3.69 7.79
N GLY A 33 5.89 -2.74 8.12
CA GLY A 33 7.02 -2.92 9.04
C GLY A 33 8.22 -3.62 8.39
N PRO A 34 9.31 -3.83 9.16
CA PRO A 34 10.50 -4.52 8.67
C PRO A 34 10.25 -6.02 8.48
N ASP A 35 11.09 -6.66 7.66
CA ASP A 35 11.10 -8.11 7.47
C ASP A 35 11.21 -8.84 8.81
N THR A 36 10.51 -9.96 8.95
CA THR A 36 10.41 -10.67 10.23
C THR A 36 10.45 -12.18 10.06
N SER A 37 10.87 -12.87 11.12
CA SER A 37 10.67 -14.30 11.27
C SER A 37 9.56 -14.61 12.28
N ILE A 38 8.83 -15.70 12.05
CA ILE A 38 7.78 -16.21 12.95
C ILE A 38 7.97 -17.71 13.19
N CYS A 39 7.50 -18.22 14.32
CA CYS A 39 7.56 -19.65 14.60
C CYS A 39 6.48 -20.40 13.82
N GLN A 40 6.77 -21.62 13.37
CA GLN A 40 5.78 -22.47 12.71
C GLN A 40 4.52 -22.63 13.56
N GLY A 41 3.34 -22.49 12.95
CA GLY A 41 2.04 -22.56 13.63
C GLY A 41 1.67 -21.30 14.41
N THR A 42 2.38 -20.19 14.22
CA THR A 42 1.95 -18.86 14.67
C THR A 42 1.29 -18.10 13.52
N ASN A 43 0.31 -17.26 13.88
CA ASN A 43 -0.38 -16.40 12.93
C ASN A 43 0.21 -14.99 13.04
N LEU A 44 0.55 -14.38 11.90
CA LEU A 44 0.95 -12.98 11.82
C LEU A 44 -0.12 -12.20 11.05
N ILE A 45 -0.60 -11.11 11.64
CA ILE A 45 -1.53 -10.20 10.98
C ILE A 45 -0.73 -9.08 10.33
N LEU A 46 -0.90 -8.90 9.02
CA LEU A 46 -0.36 -7.77 8.26
C LEU A 46 -1.46 -6.76 7.98
N THR A 47 -1.16 -5.48 8.15
CA THR A 47 -2.05 -4.37 7.80
C THR A 47 -1.22 -3.16 7.36
N PRO A 48 -1.58 -2.46 6.26
CA PRO A 48 -0.97 -1.20 5.85
C PRO A 48 -1.54 0.01 6.59
N GLY A 49 -2.47 -0.20 7.54
CA GLY A 49 -3.28 0.85 8.16
C GLY A 49 -4.70 0.91 7.61
N PHE A 50 -5.50 1.80 8.17
CA PHE A 50 -6.91 2.01 7.82
C PHE A 50 -7.11 3.37 7.13
N GLY A 51 -8.30 3.60 6.57
CA GLY A 51 -8.67 4.88 5.96
C GLY A 51 -8.45 4.98 4.44
N PHE A 52 -8.13 3.87 3.78
CA PHE A 52 -8.06 3.80 2.32
C PHE A 52 -9.39 3.39 1.70
N LYS A 53 -9.59 3.82 0.44
CA LYS A 53 -10.77 3.49 -0.37
C LYS A 53 -10.79 2.02 -0.77
N SER A 54 -9.64 1.44 -1.08
CA SER A 54 -9.52 0.01 -1.41
C SER A 54 -8.14 -0.56 -1.08
N TYR A 55 -8.09 -1.89 -0.98
CA TYR A 55 -6.89 -2.67 -0.71
C TYR A 55 -6.78 -3.80 -1.74
N LEU A 56 -5.56 -4.18 -2.11
CA LEU A 56 -5.28 -5.34 -2.94
C LEU A 56 -3.98 -6.00 -2.46
N TRP A 57 -4.11 -7.18 -1.88
CA TRP A 57 -2.99 -7.98 -1.36
C TRP A 57 -2.42 -8.94 -2.40
N SER A 58 -1.21 -9.42 -2.14
CA SER A 58 -0.52 -10.41 -2.98
C SER A 58 -1.26 -11.73 -3.18
N ASN A 59 -2.17 -12.08 -2.26
CA ASN A 59 -3.05 -13.26 -2.35
C ASN A 59 -4.43 -12.95 -2.98
N GLY A 60 -4.62 -11.73 -3.51
CA GLY A 60 -5.90 -11.28 -4.09
C GLY A 60 -6.94 -10.82 -3.08
N ASN A 61 -6.63 -10.81 -1.77
CA ASN A 61 -7.55 -10.31 -0.75
C ASN A 61 -7.71 -8.77 -0.88
N THR A 62 -8.87 -8.25 -0.51
CA THR A 62 -9.23 -6.82 -0.55
C THR A 62 -9.62 -6.24 0.82
N GLN A 63 -9.48 -7.02 1.89
CA GLN A 63 -9.64 -6.56 3.27
C GLN A 63 -8.48 -5.65 3.69
N TRP A 64 -8.69 -4.87 4.76
CA TRP A 64 -7.68 -3.98 5.32
C TRP A 64 -6.55 -4.72 6.07
N PHE A 65 -6.67 -6.04 6.22
CA PHE A 65 -5.67 -6.92 6.81
C PHE A 65 -5.66 -8.30 6.14
N ILE A 66 -4.56 -9.02 6.30
CA ILE A 66 -4.48 -10.46 6.03
C ILE A 66 -3.81 -11.16 7.21
N THR A 67 -4.19 -12.42 7.43
CA THR A 67 -3.50 -13.31 8.37
C THR A 67 -2.65 -14.27 7.56
N ILE A 68 -1.37 -14.38 7.92
CA ILE A 68 -0.40 -15.23 7.24
C ILE A 68 0.25 -16.19 8.23
N THR A 69 0.58 -17.38 7.73
CA THR A 69 1.19 -18.48 8.49
C THR A 69 2.44 -19.03 7.82
N ASP A 70 2.63 -18.71 6.55
CA ASP A 70 3.66 -19.27 5.70
C ASP A 70 4.76 -18.24 5.40
N SER A 71 5.93 -18.75 5.05
CA SER A 71 7.01 -17.91 4.56
C SER A 71 6.70 -17.39 3.17
N GLY A 72 7.02 -16.14 2.90
CA GLY A 72 6.80 -15.55 1.60
C GLY A 72 7.02 -14.05 1.58
N LYS A 73 6.96 -13.50 0.37
CA LYS A 73 6.92 -12.05 0.15
C LYS A 73 5.46 -11.62 0.03
N TYR A 74 5.03 -10.78 0.97
CA TYR A 74 3.69 -10.22 1.00
C TYR A 74 3.75 -8.75 0.60
N TRP A 75 2.85 -8.33 -0.29
CA TRP A 75 2.74 -6.96 -0.73
C TRP A 75 1.28 -6.52 -0.73
N VAL A 76 1.07 -5.21 -0.69
CA VAL A 76 -0.26 -4.60 -0.75
C VAL A 76 -0.24 -3.31 -1.55
N TYR A 77 -1.23 -3.14 -2.41
CA TYR A 77 -1.61 -1.84 -2.95
C TYR A 77 -2.78 -1.28 -2.15
N VAL A 78 -2.71 0.01 -1.83
CA VAL A 78 -3.85 0.77 -1.30
C VAL A 78 -4.20 1.88 -2.25
N THR A 79 -5.49 2.16 -2.40
CA THR A 79 -5.97 3.33 -3.16
C THR A 79 -6.64 4.28 -2.19
N ASP A 80 -6.26 5.56 -2.20
CA ASP A 80 -6.91 6.58 -1.38
C ASP A 80 -8.21 7.10 -2.03
N PHE A 81 -8.87 8.06 -1.37
CA PHE A 81 -10.09 8.68 -1.90
C PHE A 81 -9.86 9.60 -3.10
N ASN A 82 -8.62 10.01 -3.35
CA ASN A 82 -8.20 10.78 -4.52
C ASN A 82 -7.76 9.88 -5.70
N ASN A 83 -7.88 8.56 -5.56
CA ASN A 83 -7.40 7.53 -6.49
C ASN A 83 -5.87 7.47 -6.65
N CYS A 84 -5.12 7.99 -5.68
CA CYS A 84 -3.68 7.82 -5.59
C CYS A 84 -3.34 6.45 -4.97
N ILE A 85 -2.26 5.83 -5.44
CA ILE A 85 -1.89 4.46 -5.07
C ILE A 85 -0.65 4.45 -4.17
N GLY A 86 -0.75 3.74 -3.06
CA GLY A 86 0.38 3.40 -2.19
C GLY A 86 0.76 1.93 -2.33
N TYR A 87 2.04 1.62 -2.11
CA TYR A 87 2.58 0.26 -2.17
C TYR A 87 3.45 0.00 -0.95
N ALA A 88 3.33 -1.19 -0.37
CA ALA A 88 4.25 -1.69 0.65
C ALA A 88 4.46 -3.19 0.49
N GLU A 89 5.64 -3.66 0.92
CA GLU A 89 6.02 -5.07 0.91
C GLU A 89 6.72 -5.47 2.21
N LYS A 90 6.71 -6.78 2.48
CA LYS A 90 7.37 -7.40 3.63
C LYS A 90 7.72 -8.85 3.32
N ASN A 91 8.93 -9.27 3.67
CA ASN A 91 9.33 -10.67 3.67
C ASN A 91 9.11 -11.30 5.05
N VAL A 92 8.52 -12.50 5.04
CA VAL A 92 8.28 -13.28 6.26
C VAL A 92 8.94 -14.65 6.11
N VAL A 93 9.69 -15.06 7.14
CA VAL A 93 10.35 -16.36 7.21
C VAL A 93 9.76 -17.17 8.37
N VAL A 94 9.36 -18.41 8.10
CA VAL A 94 8.85 -19.32 9.13
C VAL A 94 10.00 -20.17 9.66
N SER A 95 10.27 -20.10 10.95
CA SER A 95 11.26 -20.92 11.65
C SER A 95 10.59 -22.17 12.23
N PRO A 96 11.17 -23.37 12.04
CA PRO A 96 10.64 -24.59 12.62
C PRO A 96 10.67 -24.53 14.14
N LYS A 97 9.68 -25.15 14.80
CA LYS A 97 9.71 -25.28 16.25
C LYS A 97 10.91 -26.15 16.65
N PRO A 98 11.61 -25.81 17.76
CA PRO A 98 12.61 -26.71 18.32
C PRO A 98 11.98 -28.08 18.58
N PRO A 99 12.69 -29.19 18.31
CA PRO A 99 12.18 -30.51 18.64
C PRO A 99 11.95 -30.62 20.15
N SER A 100 10.73 -31.02 20.55
CA SER A 100 10.41 -31.31 21.95
C SER A 100 11.13 -32.59 22.37
N ARG A 101 12.08 -32.51 23.32
CA ARG A 101 12.69 -33.69 23.92
C ARG A 101 11.75 -34.24 24.99
N LEU A 102 11.08 -35.35 24.71
CA LEU A 102 10.38 -36.12 25.73
C LEU A 102 11.43 -36.79 26.63
N ILE A 103 11.51 -36.37 27.90
CA ILE A 103 12.24 -37.10 28.93
C ILE A 103 11.20 -38.03 29.58
N TYR A 104 11.29 -39.33 29.32
CA TYR A 104 10.59 -40.33 30.14
C TYR A 104 11.38 -40.46 31.44
N HIS A 105 10.72 -40.18 32.58
CA HIS A 105 11.17 -40.56 33.92
C HIS A 105 10.50 -41.86 34.34
#